data_AF-Q2RHK6-F1
#
_entry.id   AF-Q2RHK6-F1
#
_cell.length_a   1.000
_cell.length_b   1.000
_cell.length_c   1.000
_cell.angle_alpha   90.00
_cell.angle_beta   90.00
_cell.angle_gamma   90.00
#
_symmetry.space_group_name_H-M   'P 1'
#
loop_
_entity.id
_entity.type
_entity.pdbx_description
1 polymer ?
#
loop_
_entity_poly.entity_id
_entity_poly.type
_entity_poly.pdbx_seq_one_letter_code
_entity_poly.pdbx_strand_id
1 'polypeptide(L)'
;MPIQGFDDKSIFSDCLASEKLLTSCYNTAITECANDQLRRDFMAVYQDEQNCLKAVWDVMHARGWYQLNLASQQEISQLQQRMQQEHQRLQQVGMAGGAFMGQPQMGGIPQYRI
;
A
#
# COMPACT_ATOMS: atom_id res chain seq x y z
N MET A 1 33.47 -13.76 15.74
CA MET A 1 32.92 -14.05 14.40
C MET A 1 31.81 -13.05 14.13
N PRO A 2 31.84 -12.25 13.06
CA PRO A 2 30.71 -11.39 12.71
C PRO A 2 29.53 -12.27 12.31
N ILE A 3 28.33 -11.93 12.80
CA ILE A 3 27.10 -12.68 12.52
C ILE A 3 26.74 -12.43 11.06
N GLN A 4 26.90 -13.44 10.21
CA GLN A 4 26.68 -13.35 8.76
C GLN A 4 25.16 -13.26 8.50
N GLY A 5 24.67 -12.07 8.14
CA GLY A 5 23.23 -11.79 7.91
C GLY A 5 22.68 -10.52 8.55
N PHE A 6 23.47 -9.79 9.34
CA PHE A 6 23.11 -8.52 9.96
C PHE A 6 23.87 -7.35 9.32
N ASP A 7 23.75 -7.18 8.01
CA ASP A 7 24.15 -5.92 7.38
C ASP A 7 23.06 -4.86 7.59
N ASP A 8 23.45 -3.60 7.65
CA ASP A 8 22.51 -2.49 7.87
C ASP A 8 21.31 -2.55 6.91
N LYS A 9 21.53 -2.97 5.65
CA LYS A 9 20.45 -3.08 4.67
C LYS A 9 19.40 -4.11 5.09
N SER A 10 19.80 -5.27 5.61
CA SER A 10 18.85 -6.28 6.07
C SER A 10 18.10 -5.81 7.32
N ILE A 11 18.78 -5.13 8.24
CA ILE A 11 18.14 -4.53 9.43
C ILE A 11 17.07 -3.53 9.01
N PHE A 12 17.42 -2.56 8.15
CA PHE A 12 16.48 -1.56 7.67
C PHE A 12 15.33 -2.17 6.85
N SER A 13 15.58 -3.25 6.11
CA SER A 13 14.54 -3.97 5.38
C SER A 13 13.54 -4.65 6.32
N ASP A 14 14.01 -5.24 7.42
CA ASP A 14 13.16 -5.82 8.46
C ASP A 14 12.36 -4.74 9.20
N CYS A 15 13.00 -3.62 9.58
CA CYS A 15 12.31 -2.47 10.15
C CYS A 15 11.22 -1.96 9.20
N LEU A 16 11.53 -1.77 7.92
CA LEU A 16 10.56 -1.28 6.94
C LEU A 16 9.37 -2.24 6.75
N ALA A 17 9.58 -3.55 6.87
CA ALA A 17 8.51 -4.53 6.80
C ALA A 17 7.62 -4.49 8.05
N SER A 18 8.25 -4.42 9.23
CA SER A 18 7.57 -4.31 10.52
C SER A 18 6.70 -3.05 10.61
N GLU A 19 7.24 -1.89 10.24
CA GLU A 19 6.52 -0.61 10.23
C GLU A 19 5.28 -0.66 9.32
N LYS A 20 5.41 -1.24 8.11
CA LYS A 20 4.25 -1.41 7.21
C LYS A 20 3.17 -2.32 7.80
N LEU A 21 3.57 -3.37 8.52
CA LEU A 21 2.64 -4.26 9.18
C LEU A 21 1.90 -3.51 10.29
N LEU A 22 2.62 -2.78 11.15
CA LEU A 22 2.04 -1.97 12.23
C LEU A 22 1.06 -0.93 11.69
N THR A 23 1.44 -0.15 10.67
CA THR A 23 0.55 0.80 9.98
C THR A 23 -0.73 0.11 9.51
N SER A 24 -0.64 -1.07 8.89
CA SER A 24 -1.82 -1.81 8.43
C SER A 24 -2.72 -2.25 9.59
N CYS A 25 -2.13 -2.78 10.67
CA CYS A 25 -2.87 -3.22 11.85
C CYS A 25 -3.61 -2.07 12.52
N TYR A 26 -2.94 -0.92 12.69
CA TYR A 26 -3.57 0.28 13.26
C TYR A 26 -4.68 0.83 12.37
N ASN A 27 -4.52 0.82 11.05
CA ASN A 27 -5.58 1.26 10.14
C ASN A 27 -6.87 0.42 10.31
N THR A 28 -6.74 -0.90 10.43
CA THR A 28 -7.85 -1.79 10.77
C THR A 28 -8.42 -1.45 12.14
N ALA A 29 -7.58 -1.34 13.17
CA ALA A 29 -8.02 -1.05 14.53
C ALA A 29 -8.79 0.28 14.62
N ILE A 30 -8.32 1.34 13.96
CA ILE A 30 -8.96 2.65 13.90
C ILE A 30 -10.33 2.56 13.22
N THR A 31 -10.41 1.84 12.10
CA THR A 31 -11.62 1.72 11.29
C THR A 31 -12.71 0.92 12.01
N GLU A 32 -12.32 -0.10 12.76
CA GLU A 32 -13.23 -1.03 13.43
C GLU A 32 -13.50 -0.67 14.91
N CYS A 33 -12.83 0.36 15.46
CA CYS A 33 -13.01 0.78 16.84
C CYS A 33 -14.34 1.52 17.06
N ALA A 34 -15.20 0.96 17.92
CA ALA A 34 -16.46 1.57 18.30
C ALA A 34 -16.33 2.69 19.37
N ASN A 35 -15.21 2.74 20.11
CA ASN A 35 -15.00 3.73 21.17
C ASN A 35 -14.19 4.92 20.65
N ASP A 36 -14.78 6.11 20.66
CA ASP A 36 -14.14 7.31 20.11
C ASP A 36 -12.85 7.74 20.84
N GLN A 37 -12.74 7.50 22.15
CA GLN A 37 -11.52 7.83 22.89
C GLN A 37 -10.39 6.87 22.49
N LEU A 38 -10.67 5.57 22.49
CA LEU A 38 -9.69 4.57 22.09
C LEU A 38 -9.29 4.74 20.61
N ARG A 39 -10.23 5.11 19.73
CA ARG A 39 -9.92 5.44 18.34
C ARG A 39 -8.96 6.62 18.24
N ARG A 40 -9.13 7.67 19.06
CA ARG A 40 -8.19 8.80 19.10
C ARG A 40 -6.80 8.35 19.56
N ASP A 41 -6.73 7.47 20.56
CA ASP A 41 -5.46 6.95 21.05
C ASP A 41 -4.74 6.12 19.95
N PHE A 42 -5.47 5.27 19.23
CA PHE A 42 -4.91 4.56 18.07
C PHE A 42 -4.47 5.49 16.94
N MET A 43 -5.21 6.55 16.65
CA MET A 43 -4.83 7.55 15.65
C MET A 43 -3.53 8.27 16.02
N ALA A 44 -3.31 8.56 17.32
CA ALA A 44 -2.07 9.16 17.79
C ALA A 44 -0.88 8.23 17.55
N VAL A 45 -0.99 6.95 17.97
CA VAL A 45 0.09 5.98 17.75
C VAL A 45 0.32 5.73 16.26
N TYR A 46 -0.75 5.59 15.47
CA TYR A 46 -0.65 5.45 14.01
C TYR A 46 0.13 6.59 13.37
N GLN A 47 -0.06 7.84 13.83
CA GLN A 47 0.69 8.99 13.32
C GLN A 47 2.19 8.88 13.63
N ASP A 48 2.54 8.37 14.82
CA ASP A 48 3.93 8.13 15.21
C ASP A 48 4.57 7.01 14.37
N GLU A 49 3.88 5.88 14.19
CA GLU A 49 4.34 4.78 13.32
C GLU A 49 4.53 5.25 11.87
N GLN A 50 3.63 6.09 11.35
CA GLN A 50 3.78 6.67 10.02
C GLN A 50 5.04 7.55 9.89
N ASN A 51 5.38 8.29 10.95
CA ASN A 51 6.61 9.08 10.99
C ASN A 51 7.85 8.17 11.05
N CYS A 52 7.82 7.09 11.85
CA CYS A 52 8.87 6.08 11.91
C CYS A 52 9.09 5.39 10.55
N LEU A 53 8.01 4.90 9.94
CA LEU A 53 8.02 4.32 8.60
C LEU A 53 8.67 5.26 7.58
N LYS A 54 8.33 6.56 7.63
CA LYS A 54 8.90 7.57 6.72
C LYS A 54 10.40 7.77 6.98
N ALA A 55 10.83 7.85 8.23
CA ALA A 55 12.24 7.98 8.58
C ALA A 55 13.07 6.77 8.12
N VAL A 56 12.57 5.54 8.33
CA VAL A 56 13.21 4.31 7.83
C VAL A 56 13.32 4.34 6.31
N TRP A 57 12.23 4.70 5.63
CA TRP A 57 12.21 4.81 4.17
C TRP A 57 13.22 5.84 3.65
N ASP A 58 13.30 7.02 4.27
CA ASP A 58 14.22 8.09 3.86
C ASP A 58 15.68 7.65 3.95
N VAL A 59 16.06 6.94 5.02
CA VAL A 59 17.41 6.39 5.16
C VAL A 59 17.70 5.34 4.09
N MET A 60 16.76 4.41 3.86
CA MET A 60 16.93 3.39 2.82
C MET A 60 17.00 3.99 1.42
N HIS A 61 16.23 5.03 1.15
CA HIS A 61 16.22 5.74 -0.12
C HIS A 61 17.53 6.50 -0.33
N ALA A 62 17.99 7.26 0.65
CA ALA A 62 19.25 8.01 0.60
C ALA A 62 20.47 7.10 0.41
N ARG A 63 20.43 5.87 0.95
CA ARG A 63 21.48 4.86 0.77
C ARG A 63 21.34 4.02 -0.52
N GLY A 64 20.32 4.29 -1.34
CA GLY A 64 20.07 3.57 -2.58
C GLY A 64 19.61 2.11 -2.40
N TRP A 65 19.21 1.73 -1.19
CA TRP A 65 18.73 0.39 -0.87
C TRP A 65 17.28 0.15 -1.28
N TYR A 66 16.54 1.25 -1.48
CA TYR A 66 15.17 1.24 -1.96
C TYR A 66 15.06 2.13 -3.21
N GLN A 67 15.11 1.50 -4.38
CA GLN A 67 14.94 2.20 -5.65
C GLN A 67 13.46 2.26 -6.02
N LEU A 68 12.96 3.47 -6.21
CA LEU A 68 11.65 3.69 -6.82
C LEU A 68 11.83 3.60 -8.34
N ASN A 69 11.10 2.69 -8.98
CA ASN A 69 10.95 2.72 -10.42
C ASN A 69 9.85 3.73 -10.72
N LEU A 70 10.24 4.89 -11.26
CA LEU A 70 9.25 5.83 -11.78
C LEU A 70 8.45 5.15 -12.89
N ALA A 71 7.12 5.23 -12.79
CA ALA A 71 6.27 4.76 -13.87
C ALA A 71 6.57 5.57 -15.14
N SER A 72 6.78 4.87 -16.24
CA SER A 72 6.95 5.50 -17.55
C SER A 72 5.67 6.23 -17.98
N GLN A 73 5.81 7.26 -18.83
CA GLN A 73 4.66 7.96 -19.42
C GLN A 73 3.70 7.00 -20.16
N GLN A 74 4.25 5.90 -20.71
CA GLN A 74 3.46 4.87 -21.37
C GLN A 74 2.64 4.06 -20.37
N GLU A 75 3.21 3.63 -19.25
CA GLU A 75 2.48 2.94 -18.17
C GLU A 75 1.38 3.82 -17.57
N ILE A 76 1.67 5.11 -17.37
CA ILE A 76 0.69 6.09 -16.89
C ILE A 76 -0.47 6.21 -17.90
N SER A 77 -0.16 6.37 -19.18
CA SER A 77 -1.17 6.50 -20.24
C SER A 77 -2.04 5.25 -20.35
N GLN A 78 -1.44 4.05 -20.25
CA GLN A 78 -2.16 2.78 -20.25
C GLN A 78 -3.08 2.63 -19.04
N LEU A 79 -2.61 3.00 -17.85
CA LEU A 79 -3.42 2.96 -16.63
C LEU A 79 -4.61 3.91 -16.73
N GLN A 80 -4.41 5.13 -17.23
CA GLN A 80 -5.49 6.09 -17.47
C GLN A 80 -6.56 5.54 -18.43
N GLN A 81 -6.13 4.94 -19.55
CA GLN A 81 -7.06 4.32 -20.50
C GLN A 81 -7.85 3.16 -19.87
N ARG A 82 -7.19 2.30 -19.10
CA ARG A 82 -7.86 1.19 -18.40
C ARG A 82 -8.88 1.70 -17.37
N MET A 83 -8.53 2.72 -16.61
CA MET A 83 -9.43 3.34 -15.63
C MET A 83 -10.67 3.96 -16.31
N GLN A 84 -10.50 4.63 -17.45
CA GLN A 84 -11.62 5.17 -18.23
C GLN A 84 -12.53 4.07 -18.76
N GLN A 85 -11.96 2.97 -19.26
CA GLN A 85 -12.73 1.81 -19.73
C GLN A 85 -13.52 1.16 -18.59
N GLU A 86 -12.89 0.90 -17.43
CA GLU A 86 -13.59 0.31 -16.28
C GLU A 86 -14.69 1.25 -15.75
N HIS A 87 -14.46 2.56 -15.74
CA HIS A 87 -15.50 3.53 -15.38
C HIS A 87 -16.70 3.48 -16.33
N GLN A 88 -16.48 3.35 -17.64
CA GLN A 88 -17.55 3.17 -18.62
C GLN A 88 -18.27 1.82 -18.45
N ARG A 89 -17.55 0.75 -18.12
CA ARG A 89 -18.16 -0.57 -17.83
C ARG A 89 -19.06 -0.50 -16.61
N LEU A 90 -18.62 0.14 -15.54
CA LEU A 90 -19.43 0.33 -14.32
C LEU A 90 -20.70 1.16 -14.59
N GLN A 91 -20.63 2.16 -15.48
CA GLN A 91 -21.81 2.92 -15.89
C GLN A 91 -22.82 2.09 -16.70
N GLN A 92 -22.35 1.16 -17.54
CA GLN A 92 -23.25 0.27 -18.32
C GLN A 92 -23.89 -0.81 -17.45
N VAL A 93 -23.20 -1.34 -16.43
CA VAL A 93 -23.76 -2.33 -15.49
C VAL A 93 -24.89 -1.75 -14.63
N GLY A 94 -24.94 -0.43 -14.44
CA GLY A 94 -26.08 0.25 -13.80
C GLY A 94 -27.36 0.32 -14.64
N MET A 95 -27.29 0.03 -15.95
CA MET A 95 -28.41 0.12 -16.90
C MET A 95 -28.91 -1.23 -17.44
N ALA A 96 -28.21 -2.33 -17.15
CA ALA A 96 -28.61 -3.69 -17.54
C ALA A 96 -28.76 -4.56 -16.28
N GLY A 97 -30.01 -4.89 -15.95
CA GLY A 97 -30.40 -5.61 -14.74
C GLY A 97 -29.85 -7.02 -14.61
N GLY A 98 -30.34 -7.71 -13.57
CA GLY A 98 -29.88 -9.01 -13.10
C GLY A 98 -29.56 -10.06 -14.17
N ALA A 99 -28.68 -10.98 -13.75
CA ALA A 99 -28.22 -12.19 -14.43
C ALA A 99 -27.04 -12.02 -15.41
N PHE A 100 -25.81 -12.18 -14.88
CA PHE A 100 -24.78 -12.91 -15.59
C PHE A 100 -23.75 -13.51 -14.62
N MET A 101 -23.81 -14.83 -14.40
CA MET A 101 -22.72 -15.61 -13.82
C MET A 101 -21.59 -15.74 -14.86
N GLY A 102 -20.47 -15.05 -14.63
CA GLY A 102 -19.21 -15.26 -15.33
C GLY A 102 -18.06 -15.11 -14.33
N GLN A 103 -17.24 -16.15 -14.17
CA GLN A 103 -16.14 -16.21 -13.21
C GLN A 103 -15.21 -14.99 -13.32
N PRO A 104 -14.81 -14.35 -12.20
CA PRO A 104 -13.83 -13.27 -12.25
C PRO A 104 -12.44 -13.86 -12.43
N GLN A 105 -11.87 -13.67 -13.63
CA GLN A 105 -10.43 -13.84 -13.84
C GLN A 105 -9.73 -12.69 -13.11
N MET A 106 -9.25 -12.98 -11.89
CA MET A 106 -8.45 -12.09 -11.04
C MET A 106 -7.12 -11.77 -11.73
N GLY A 107 -7.12 -10.80 -12.63
CA GLY A 107 -5.90 -10.15 -13.09
C GLY A 107 -5.32 -9.35 -11.92
N GLY A 108 -4.19 -9.82 -11.39
CA GLY A 108 -3.51 -9.21 -10.26
C GLY A 108 -3.31 -7.71 -10.46
N ILE A 109 -3.72 -6.92 -9.47
CA ILE A 109 -3.48 -5.48 -9.44
C ILE A 109 -1.97 -5.29 -9.39
N PRO A 110 -1.33 -4.67 -10.40
CA PRO A 110 0.07 -4.33 -10.30
C PRO A 110 0.24 -3.35 -9.13
N GLN A 111 0.99 -3.78 -8.13
CA GLN A 111 1.36 -3.01 -6.95
C GLN A 111 2.34 -1.91 -7.38
N TYR A 112 1.84 -0.83 -7.98
CA TYR A 112 2.63 0.38 -8.18
C TYR A 112 2.76 1.08 -6.83
N ARG A 113 3.94 0.95 -6.23
CA ARG A 113 4.32 1.71 -5.05
C ARG A 113 4.86 3.06 -5.52
N ILE A 114 4.00 4.06 -5.46
CA ILE A 114 4.36 5.49 -5.53
C ILE A 114 5.22 5.86 -4.32
#